data_AF-A0A0R2MRV1-F1
#
_entry.id   AF-A0A0R2MRV1-F1
#
_cell.length_a   1.000
_cell.length_b   1.000
_cell.length_c   1.000
_cell.angle_alpha   90.00
_cell.angle_beta   90.00
_cell.angle_gamma   90.00
#
_symmetry.space_group_name_H-M   'P 1'
#
loop_
_entity.id
_entity.type
_entity.pdbx_description
1 polymer ?
#
loop_
_entity_poly.entity_id
_entity_poly.type
_entity_poly.pdbx_seq_one_letter_code
_entity_poly.pdbx_strand_id
1 'polypeptide(L)'
;MAATKHAQSIKNDSKNYLATALLEQLQTTNLEDIKISKLVTRAGVSRMAFYRNFETVGDVLHDYFEPKIRQLFDDVIQQTPTDDKMVAVDRFFAEFEGTMILSIERHFEFVIRQIFFDNMQRLYRQLPTIEAIPEIERRYWVGFMSAGVYNIWREWLLHDKQDSLDEIHTLLATLQTTTFNALKQ
;
A
#
# COMPACT_ATOMS: atom_id res chain seq x y z
N MET A 1 -28.62 -13.76 -12.89
CA MET A 1 -28.15 -12.79 -11.87
C MET A 1 -27.81 -13.44 -10.51
N ALA A 2 -28.62 -14.37 -9.96
CA ALA A 2 -28.31 -15.02 -8.67
C ALA A 2 -27.05 -15.92 -8.71
N ALA A 3 -26.87 -16.72 -9.76
CA ALA A 3 -25.67 -17.56 -9.94
C ALA A 3 -24.36 -16.75 -10.01
N THR A 4 -24.41 -15.55 -10.61
CA THR A 4 -23.27 -14.63 -10.71
C THR A 4 -22.89 -14.04 -9.35
N LYS A 5 -23.87 -13.70 -8.50
CA LYS A 5 -23.63 -13.21 -7.13
C LYS A 5 -23.04 -14.30 -6.23
N HIS A 6 -23.53 -15.54 -6.34
CA HIS A 6 -23.01 -16.66 -5.56
C HIS A 6 -21.57 -17.01 -5.94
N ALA A 7 -21.26 -17.05 -7.24
CA ALA A 7 -19.89 -17.27 -7.72
C ALA A 7 -18.93 -16.15 -7.27
N GLN A 8 -19.37 -14.89 -7.26
CA GLN A 8 -18.58 -13.77 -6.77
C GLN A 8 -18.34 -13.85 -5.25
N SER A 9 -19.32 -14.28 -4.47
CA SER A 9 -19.17 -14.51 -3.02
C SER A 9 -18.10 -15.56 -2.76
N ILE A 10 -18.19 -16.74 -3.39
CA ILE A 10 -17.21 -17.82 -3.23
C ILE A 10 -15.80 -17.37 -3.62
N LYS A 11 -15.69 -16.53 -4.65
CA LYS A 11 -14.42 -15.94 -5.09
C LYS A 11 -13.82 -15.05 -3.99
N ASN A 12 -14.63 -14.14 -3.43
CA ASN A 12 -14.19 -13.24 -2.35
C ASN A 12 -13.83 -14.03 -1.07
N ASP A 13 -14.60 -15.05 -0.73
CA ASP A 13 -14.32 -15.92 0.42
C ASP A 13 -12.97 -16.63 0.27
N SER A 14 -12.68 -17.15 -0.93
CA SER A 14 -11.39 -17.80 -1.22
C SER A 14 -10.20 -16.84 -1.05
N LYS A 15 -10.34 -15.58 -1.48
CA LYS A 15 -9.30 -14.55 -1.31
C LYS A 15 -9.05 -14.24 0.15
N ASN A 16 -10.11 -14.06 0.94
CA ASN A 16 -10.03 -13.76 2.36
C ASN A 16 -9.39 -14.91 3.16
N TYR A 17 -9.75 -16.17 2.86
CA TYR A 17 -9.13 -17.33 3.50
C TYR A 17 -7.65 -17.46 3.17
N LEU A 18 -7.27 -17.22 1.91
CA LEU A 18 -5.88 -17.22 1.48
C LEU A 18 -5.07 -16.12 2.17
N ALA A 19 -5.59 -14.90 2.22
CA ALA A 19 -4.91 -13.78 2.89
C ALA A 19 -4.72 -14.04 4.38
N THR A 20 -5.76 -14.53 5.07
CA THR A 20 -5.69 -14.87 6.50
C THR A 20 -4.64 -15.94 6.76
N ALA A 21 -4.69 -17.05 6.01
CA ALA A 21 -3.72 -18.14 6.15
C ALA A 21 -2.28 -17.69 5.84
N LEU A 22 -2.11 -16.79 4.87
CA LEU A 22 -0.81 -16.25 4.51
C LEU A 22 -0.24 -15.37 5.63
N LEU A 23 -1.04 -14.45 6.17
CA LEU A 23 -0.63 -13.56 7.28
C LEU A 23 -0.29 -14.35 8.55
N GLU A 24 -0.99 -15.46 8.82
CA GLU A 24 -0.65 -16.40 9.89
C GLU A 24 0.71 -17.08 9.65
N GLN A 25 0.97 -17.57 8.44
CA GLN A 25 2.24 -18.22 8.11
C GLN A 25 3.43 -17.25 8.16
N LEU A 26 3.20 -16.01 7.75
CA LEU A 26 4.20 -14.94 7.79
C LEU A 26 4.63 -14.61 9.22
N GLN A 27 3.85 -14.93 10.26
CA GLN A 27 4.30 -14.75 11.65
C GLN A 27 5.61 -15.49 11.93
N THR A 28 5.87 -16.61 11.25
CA THR A 28 7.05 -17.48 11.53
C THR A 28 7.86 -17.88 10.30
N THR A 29 7.45 -17.47 9.10
CA THR A 29 8.02 -17.96 7.84
C THR A 29 8.23 -16.81 6.88
N ASN A 30 9.38 -16.75 6.21
CA ASN A 30 9.62 -15.74 5.18
C ASN A 30 8.74 -15.99 3.95
N LEU A 31 8.40 -14.92 3.22
CA LEU A 31 7.49 -15.00 2.06
C LEU A 31 7.99 -16.02 1.01
N GLU A 32 9.28 -16.03 0.72
CA GLU A 32 9.93 -16.89 -0.28
C GLU A 32 9.84 -18.39 0.04
N ASP A 33 9.67 -18.74 1.32
CA ASP A 33 9.61 -20.13 1.79
C ASP A 33 8.18 -20.68 1.82
N ILE A 34 7.17 -19.82 1.64
CA ILE A 34 5.76 -20.20 1.67
C ILE A 34 5.38 -20.89 0.35
N LYS A 35 5.18 -22.20 0.44
CA LYS A 35 4.72 -23.01 -0.70
C LYS A 35 3.21 -22.86 -0.88
N ILE A 36 2.78 -22.61 -2.12
CA ILE A 36 1.35 -22.56 -2.49
C ILE A 36 0.59 -23.79 -1.98
N SER A 37 1.16 -25.00 -2.06
CA SER A 37 0.51 -26.22 -1.52
C SER A 37 0.21 -26.12 -0.03
N LYS A 38 1.15 -25.62 0.78
CA LYS A 38 0.95 -25.47 2.23
C LYS A 38 -0.06 -24.37 2.52
N LEU A 39 0.02 -23.26 1.79
CA LEU A 39 -0.89 -22.12 1.93
C LEU A 39 -2.34 -22.53 1.65
N VAL A 40 -2.61 -23.17 0.50
CA VAL A 40 -3.98 -23.56 0.14
C VAL A 40 -4.54 -24.62 1.08
N THR A 41 -3.71 -25.54 1.57
CA THR A 41 -4.11 -26.52 2.60
C THR A 41 -4.49 -25.82 3.91
N ARG A 42 -3.70 -24.84 4.37
CA ARG A 42 -4.01 -24.07 5.58
C ARG A 42 -5.29 -23.24 5.41
N ALA A 43 -5.47 -22.62 4.26
CA ALA A 43 -6.64 -21.79 3.92
C ALA A 43 -7.91 -22.62 3.67
N GLY A 44 -7.83 -23.95 3.56
CA GLY A 44 -8.99 -24.79 3.25
C GLY A 44 -9.53 -24.59 1.82
N VAL A 45 -8.69 -24.16 0.88
CA VAL A 45 -9.07 -23.94 -0.52
C VAL A 45 -8.28 -24.87 -1.46
N SER A 46 -8.77 -25.06 -2.69
CA SER A 46 -8.04 -25.85 -3.68
C SER A 46 -6.93 -25.06 -4.36
N ARG A 47 -5.90 -25.75 -4.88
CA ARG A 47 -4.90 -25.12 -5.77
C ARG A 47 -5.53 -24.43 -6.98
N MET A 48 -6.58 -25.01 -7.54
CA MET A 48 -7.33 -24.39 -8.63
C MET A 48 -7.98 -23.07 -8.18
N ALA A 49 -8.48 -22.98 -6.95
CA ALA A 49 -9.03 -21.74 -6.41
C ALA A 49 -7.95 -20.66 -6.24
N PHE A 50 -6.74 -21.03 -5.83
CA PHE A 50 -5.59 -20.13 -5.81
C PHE A 50 -5.28 -19.58 -7.20
N TYR A 51 -5.01 -20.46 -8.18
CA TYR A 51 -4.59 -20.05 -9.53
C TYR A 51 -5.69 -19.34 -10.35
N ARG A 52 -6.95 -19.40 -9.92
CA ARG A 52 -8.03 -18.58 -10.48
C ARG A 52 -7.97 -17.11 -10.04
N ASN A 53 -7.24 -16.82 -8.96
CA ASN A 53 -7.18 -15.49 -8.35
C ASN A 53 -5.78 -14.88 -8.38
N PHE A 54 -4.73 -15.71 -8.31
CA PHE A 54 -3.36 -15.28 -8.06
C PHE A 54 -2.36 -16.13 -8.85
N GLU A 55 -1.29 -15.51 -9.31
CA GLU A 55 -0.16 -16.20 -9.95
C GLU A 55 0.90 -16.55 -8.90
N THR A 56 1.15 -15.62 -7.97
CA THR A 56 2.17 -15.74 -6.92
C THR A 56 1.58 -15.59 -5.53
N VAL A 57 2.34 -16.00 -4.50
CA VAL A 57 1.97 -15.75 -3.10
C VAL A 57 1.97 -14.25 -2.78
N GLY A 58 2.86 -13.48 -3.42
CA GLY A 58 2.92 -12.02 -3.29
C GLY A 58 1.64 -11.33 -3.76
N ASP A 59 0.98 -11.86 -4.79
CA ASP A 59 -0.28 -11.29 -5.30
C ASP A 59 -1.39 -11.33 -4.25
N VAL A 60 -1.38 -12.32 -3.35
CA VAL A 60 -2.32 -12.42 -2.23
C VAL A 60 -2.11 -11.25 -1.27
N LEU A 61 -0.86 -10.91 -0.96
CA LEU A 61 -0.54 -9.74 -0.12
C LEU A 61 -0.91 -8.44 -0.82
N HIS A 62 -0.64 -8.34 -2.13
CA HIS A 62 -1.01 -7.17 -2.89
C HIS A 62 -2.53 -6.94 -2.84
N ASP A 63 -3.33 -7.97 -3.14
CA ASP A 63 -4.80 -7.90 -3.10
C ASP A 63 -5.34 -7.57 -1.70
N TYR A 64 -4.64 -8.02 -0.65
CA TYR A 64 -5.01 -7.73 0.75
C TYR A 64 -4.71 -6.30 1.17
N PHE A 65 -3.51 -5.77 0.87
CA PHE A 65 -3.08 -4.46 1.33
C PHE A 65 -3.56 -3.31 0.45
N GLU A 66 -3.69 -3.52 -0.86
CA GLU A 66 -3.98 -2.47 -1.83
C GLU A 66 -5.24 -1.66 -1.48
N PRO A 67 -6.40 -2.26 -1.15
CA PRO A 67 -7.60 -1.48 -0.85
C PRO A 67 -7.43 -0.54 0.35
N LYS A 68 -6.69 -0.98 1.39
CA LYS A 68 -6.47 -0.20 2.60
C LYS A 68 -5.53 0.98 2.34
N ILE A 69 -4.40 0.72 1.67
CA ILE A 69 -3.43 1.78 1.37
C ILE A 69 -4.03 2.76 0.37
N ARG A 70 -4.70 2.26 -0.67
CA ARG A 70 -5.41 3.08 -1.67
C ARG A 70 -6.37 4.07 -1.02
N GLN A 71 -7.12 3.66 -0.01
CA GLN A 71 -8.10 4.53 0.65
C GLN A 71 -7.45 5.80 1.22
N LEU A 72 -6.25 5.71 1.79
CA LEU A 72 -5.53 6.88 2.31
C LEU A 72 -5.28 7.93 1.23
N PHE A 73 -4.92 7.48 0.04
CA PHE A 73 -4.68 8.34 -1.10
C PHE A 73 -5.98 8.88 -1.69
N ASP A 74 -7.00 8.05 -1.75
CA ASP A 74 -8.32 8.45 -2.25
C ASP A 74 -8.92 9.55 -1.35
N ASP A 75 -8.73 9.49 -0.03
CA ASP A 75 -9.16 10.54 0.90
C ASP A 75 -8.45 11.88 0.63
N VAL A 76 -7.16 11.85 0.26
CA VAL A 76 -6.41 13.04 -0.16
C VAL A 76 -6.94 13.58 -1.48
N ILE A 77 -7.09 12.71 -2.50
CA ILE A 77 -7.54 13.07 -3.85
C ILE A 77 -8.96 13.65 -3.81
N GLN A 78 -9.86 13.07 -3.02
CA GLN A 78 -11.27 13.48 -2.90
C GLN A 78 -11.49 14.71 -2.02
N GLN A 79 -10.41 15.33 -1.52
CA GLN A 79 -10.47 16.55 -0.71
C GLN A 79 -11.34 16.40 0.57
N THR A 80 -11.31 15.22 1.20
CA THR A 80 -11.92 15.00 2.53
C THR A 80 -11.47 16.09 3.52
N PRO A 81 -12.32 16.54 4.47
CA PRO A 81 -11.92 17.55 5.46
C PRO A 81 -10.61 17.18 6.20
N THR A 82 -9.77 18.16 6.49
CA THR A 82 -8.42 17.95 7.04
C THR A 82 -8.44 17.21 8.38
N ASP A 83 -9.39 17.54 9.27
CA ASP A 83 -9.48 16.91 10.59
C ASP A 83 -9.81 15.41 10.48
N ASP A 84 -10.74 15.06 9.59
CA ASP A 84 -11.11 13.66 9.33
C ASP A 84 -9.96 12.86 8.70
N LYS A 85 -9.16 13.51 7.84
CA LYS A 85 -7.96 12.91 7.23
C LYS A 85 -6.89 12.60 8.26
N MET A 86 -6.57 13.53 9.16
CA MET A 86 -5.52 13.32 10.16
C MET A 86 -5.87 12.15 11.08
N VAL A 87 -7.13 12.07 11.52
CA VAL A 87 -7.63 10.94 12.32
C VAL A 87 -7.54 9.61 11.54
N ALA A 88 -7.86 9.60 10.25
CA ALA A 88 -7.78 8.40 9.42
C ALA A 88 -6.33 7.94 9.23
N VAL A 89 -5.40 8.87 8.99
CA VAL A 89 -3.97 8.59 8.81
C VAL A 89 -3.34 8.11 10.13
N ASP A 90 -3.63 8.78 11.25
CA ASP A 90 -3.18 8.35 12.58
C ASP A 90 -3.63 6.92 12.88
N ARG A 91 -4.93 6.62 12.68
CA ARG A 91 -5.47 5.28 12.89
C ARG A 91 -4.79 4.25 11.99
N PHE A 92 -4.59 4.58 10.72
CA PHE A 92 -3.92 3.69 9.80
C PHE A 92 -2.52 3.34 10.28
N PHE A 93 -1.70 4.33 10.64
CA PHE A 93 -0.33 4.07 11.09
C PHE A 93 -0.29 3.29 12.40
N ALA A 94 -1.18 3.58 13.34
CA ALA A 94 -1.29 2.83 14.58
C ALA A 94 -1.61 1.34 14.34
N GLU A 95 -2.50 1.03 13.38
CA GLU A 95 -2.85 -0.35 13.03
C GLU A 95 -1.78 -1.02 12.14
N PHE A 96 -1.05 -0.22 11.35
CA PHE A 96 -0.14 -0.72 10.32
C PHE A 96 1.30 -0.91 10.79
N GLU A 97 1.70 -0.31 11.91
CA GLU A 97 3.06 -0.41 12.48
C GLU A 97 3.56 -1.86 12.60
N GLY A 98 2.80 -2.72 13.28
CA GLY A 98 3.16 -4.14 13.41
C GLY A 98 3.22 -4.88 12.07
N THR A 99 2.37 -4.47 11.11
CA THR A 99 2.40 -5.01 9.75
C THR A 99 3.67 -4.58 9.01
N MET A 100 4.09 -3.32 9.13
CA MET A 100 5.31 -2.81 8.50
C MET A 100 6.54 -3.54 9.05
N ILE A 101 6.66 -3.68 10.37
CA ILE A 101 7.76 -4.42 11.01
C ILE A 101 7.81 -5.86 10.49
N LEU A 102 6.67 -6.55 10.52
CA LEU A 102 6.57 -7.92 10.01
C LEU A 102 6.96 -8.01 8.53
N SER A 103 6.60 -7.00 7.72
CA SER A 103 6.92 -6.98 6.29
C SER A 103 8.41 -6.94 6.00
N ILE A 104 9.17 -6.27 6.87
CA ILE A 104 10.62 -6.17 6.77
C ILE A 104 11.23 -7.50 7.21
N GLU A 105 10.83 -8.00 8.38
CA GLU A 105 11.33 -9.26 8.96
C GLU A 105 11.06 -10.49 8.09
N ARG A 106 9.99 -10.44 7.28
CA ARG A 106 9.51 -11.57 6.46
C ARG A 106 9.64 -11.32 4.96
N HIS A 107 10.40 -10.28 4.60
CA HIS A 107 10.82 -9.98 3.23
C HIS A 107 9.69 -9.69 2.24
N PHE A 108 8.58 -9.11 2.69
CA PHE A 108 7.46 -8.71 1.82
C PHE A 108 7.20 -7.20 1.75
N GLU A 109 8.06 -6.37 2.37
CA GLU A 109 7.97 -4.90 2.32
C GLU A 109 7.84 -4.37 0.88
N PHE A 110 8.47 -5.03 -0.10
CA PHE A 110 8.42 -4.62 -1.50
C PHE A 110 7.00 -4.53 -2.06
N VAL A 111 6.05 -5.35 -1.56
CA VAL A 111 4.64 -5.32 -1.97
C VAL A 111 3.98 -4.03 -1.51
N ILE A 112 4.19 -3.67 -0.23
CA ILE A 112 3.65 -2.44 0.37
C ILE A 112 4.24 -1.22 -0.34
N ARG A 113 5.56 -1.22 -0.58
CA ARG A 113 6.24 -0.15 -1.29
C ARG A 113 5.72 0.03 -2.71
N GLN A 114 5.49 -1.06 -3.45
CA GLN A 114 4.96 -0.99 -4.80
C GLN A 114 3.55 -0.38 -4.81
N ILE A 115 2.67 -0.86 -3.95
CA ILE A 115 1.32 -0.30 -3.74
C ILE A 115 1.40 1.21 -3.46
N PHE A 116 2.28 1.61 -2.54
CA PHE A 116 2.47 3.02 -2.19
C PHE A 116 2.91 3.83 -3.42
N PHE A 117 3.88 3.34 -4.19
CA PHE A 117 4.42 4.03 -5.37
C PHE A 117 3.35 4.17 -6.47
N ASP A 118 2.53 3.15 -6.69
CA ASP A 118 1.44 3.21 -7.65
C ASP A 118 0.39 4.25 -7.25
N ASN A 119 0.07 4.35 -5.96
CA ASN A 119 -0.85 5.35 -5.44
C ASN A 119 -0.25 6.77 -5.43
N MET A 120 1.05 6.93 -5.19
CA MET A 120 1.74 8.22 -5.37
C MET A 120 1.69 8.69 -6.82
N GLN A 121 1.89 7.80 -7.79
CA GLN A 121 1.70 8.14 -9.19
C GLN A 121 0.27 8.59 -9.48
N ARG A 122 -0.75 7.89 -8.95
CA ARG A 122 -2.16 8.29 -9.10
C ARG A 122 -2.41 9.68 -8.52
N LEU A 123 -1.90 9.94 -7.31
CA LEU A 123 -2.02 11.22 -6.62
C LEU A 123 -1.37 12.35 -7.42
N TYR A 124 -0.13 12.16 -7.86
CA TYR A 124 0.59 13.21 -8.59
C TYR A 124 0.02 13.50 -9.97
N ARG A 125 -0.63 12.54 -10.63
CA ARG A 125 -1.41 12.81 -11.85
C ARG A 125 -2.58 13.78 -11.63
N GLN A 126 -3.04 13.94 -10.39
CA GLN A 126 -4.08 14.92 -10.05
C GLN A 126 -3.53 16.33 -9.81
N LEU A 127 -2.20 16.51 -9.74
CA LEU A 127 -1.62 17.82 -9.48
C LEU A 127 -1.94 18.79 -10.63
N PRO A 128 -2.42 20.01 -10.33
CA PRO A 128 -2.62 21.02 -11.36
C PRO A 128 -1.32 21.25 -12.12
N THR A 129 -1.41 21.42 -13.44
CA THR A 129 -0.28 21.74 -14.33
C THR A 129 0.81 20.66 -14.45
N ILE A 130 0.61 19.45 -13.90
CA ILE A 130 1.59 18.35 -14.02
C ILE A 130 1.89 17.98 -15.48
N GLU A 131 0.92 18.12 -16.37
CA GLU A 131 1.09 17.87 -17.81
C GLU A 131 1.87 18.96 -18.55
N ALA A 132 2.04 20.14 -17.94
CA ALA A 132 2.89 21.20 -18.48
C ALA A 132 4.38 20.98 -18.16
N ILE A 133 4.69 20.11 -17.19
CA ILE A 133 6.06 19.73 -16.86
C ILE A 133 6.56 18.75 -17.94
N PRO A 134 7.77 18.96 -18.52
CA PRO A 134 8.27 18.05 -19.53
C PRO A 134 8.48 16.63 -18.96
N GLU A 135 8.38 15.64 -19.85
CA GLU A 135 8.22 14.23 -19.43
C GLU A 135 9.39 13.73 -18.58
N ILE A 136 10.61 14.15 -18.90
CA ILE A 136 11.81 13.67 -18.22
C ILE A 136 11.87 14.17 -16.77
N GLU A 137 11.61 15.47 -16.54
CA GLU A 137 11.53 16.09 -15.22
C GLU A 137 10.39 15.48 -14.42
N ARG A 138 9.20 15.37 -15.03
CA ARG A 138 8.02 14.77 -14.40
C ARG A 138 8.29 13.34 -13.94
N ARG A 139 8.87 12.50 -14.80
CA ARG A 139 9.15 11.09 -14.49
C ARG A 139 10.12 10.97 -13.31
N TYR A 140 11.23 11.71 -13.34
CA TYR A 140 12.22 11.64 -12.27
C TYR A 140 11.73 12.27 -10.97
N TRP A 141 10.97 13.37 -11.03
CA TRP A 141 10.39 13.99 -9.85
C TRP A 141 9.36 13.08 -9.17
N VAL A 142 8.44 12.46 -9.94
CA VAL A 142 7.48 11.50 -9.39
C VAL A 142 8.19 10.34 -8.71
N GLY A 143 9.22 9.76 -9.34
CA GLY A 143 10.00 8.68 -8.76
C GLY A 143 10.76 9.09 -7.49
N PHE A 144 11.47 10.21 -7.54
CA PHE A 144 12.22 10.77 -6.41
C PHE A 144 11.31 11.06 -5.23
N MET A 145 10.20 11.78 -5.45
CA MET A 145 9.28 12.13 -4.38
C MET A 145 8.52 10.93 -3.83
N SER A 146 8.17 9.94 -4.65
CA SER A 146 7.55 8.71 -4.16
C SER A 146 8.49 7.95 -3.22
N ALA A 147 9.76 7.83 -3.59
CA ALA A 147 10.77 7.19 -2.76
C ALA A 147 11.08 7.97 -1.47
N GLY A 148 11.23 9.30 -1.57
CA GLY A 148 11.50 10.16 -0.42
C GLY A 148 10.36 10.15 0.61
N VAL A 149 9.12 10.32 0.16
CA VAL A 149 7.94 10.29 1.04
C VAL A 149 7.81 8.93 1.71
N TYR A 150 7.93 7.83 0.95
CA TYR A 150 7.89 6.48 1.52
C TYR A 150 8.96 6.28 2.58
N ASN A 151 10.20 6.74 2.33
CA ASN A 151 11.30 6.55 3.26
C ASN A 151 11.10 7.33 4.56
N ILE A 152 10.62 8.58 4.49
CA ILE A 152 10.33 9.39 5.69
C ILE A 152 9.25 8.73 6.54
N TRP A 153 8.15 8.27 5.93
CA TRP A 153 7.10 7.54 6.65
C TRP A 153 7.61 6.23 7.26
N ARG A 154 8.40 5.47 6.50
CA ARG A 154 8.99 4.22 6.98
C ARG A 154 9.91 4.46 8.17
N GLU A 155 10.78 5.46 8.10
CA GLU A 155 11.68 5.82 9.20
C GLU A 155 10.89 6.23 10.45
N TRP A 156 9.93 7.15 10.29
CA TRP A 156 9.10 7.64 11.38
C TRP A 156 8.32 6.51 12.07
N LEU A 157 7.73 5.60 11.29
CA LEU A 157 6.97 4.47 11.81
C LEU A 157 7.85 3.46 12.56
N LEU A 158 9.10 3.26 12.14
CA LEU A 158 10.03 2.28 12.74
C LEU A 158 10.81 2.83 13.95
N HIS A 159 10.81 4.14 14.15
CA HIS A 159 11.47 4.81 15.28
C HIS A 159 10.45 5.32 16.32
N ASP A 160 9.45 4.49 16.65
CA ASP A 160 8.42 4.76 17.66
C ASP A 160 7.62 6.06 17.46
N LYS A 161 7.60 6.65 16.25
CA LYS A 161 6.86 7.88 15.93
C LYS A 161 7.25 9.04 16.88
N GLN A 162 8.55 9.27 17.07
CA GLN A 162 9.08 10.30 17.98
C GLN A 162 8.59 11.72 17.67
N ASP A 163 8.53 12.06 16.39
CA ASP A 163 7.96 13.34 15.91
C ASP A 163 6.43 13.24 15.79
N SER A 164 5.73 14.36 15.88
CA SER A 164 4.28 14.37 15.67
C SER A 164 3.92 14.12 14.20
N LEU A 165 2.74 13.54 13.95
CA LEU A 165 2.27 13.33 12.57
C LEU A 165 2.17 14.66 11.79
N ASP A 166 1.80 15.75 12.47
CA ASP A 166 1.71 17.09 11.89
C ASP A 166 3.07 17.62 11.41
N GLU A 167 4.14 17.41 12.20
CA GLU A 167 5.51 17.79 11.81
C GLU A 167 5.96 17.02 10.56
N ILE A 168 5.72 15.70 10.52
CA ILE A 168 6.05 14.86 9.36
C ILE A 168 5.28 15.30 8.12
N HIS A 169 3.98 15.55 8.23
CA HIS A 169 3.17 16.02 7.11
C HIS A 169 3.57 17.42 6.63
N THR A 170 3.88 18.34 7.55
CA THR A 170 4.37 19.67 7.22
C THR A 170 5.70 19.62 6.47
N LEU A 171 6.63 18.76 6.92
CA LEU A 171 7.89 18.51 6.23
C LEU A 171 7.67 17.99 4.81
N LEU A 172 6.85 16.94 4.65
CA LEU A 172 6.55 16.34 3.36
C LEU A 172 5.88 17.33 2.40
N ALA A 173 4.88 18.06 2.86
CA ALA A 173 4.18 19.08 2.08
C ALA A 173 5.15 20.19 1.61
N THR A 174 6.07 20.60 2.48
CA THR A 174 7.11 21.60 2.16
C THR A 174 8.03 21.08 1.06
N LEU A 175 8.54 19.84 1.18
CA LEU A 175 9.42 19.22 0.18
C LEU A 175 8.71 19.04 -1.16
N GLN A 176 7.48 18.52 -1.15
CA GLN A 176 6.68 18.31 -2.35
C GLN A 176 6.39 19.63 -3.07
N THR A 177 5.91 20.66 -2.35
CA THR A 177 5.54 21.94 -2.95
C THR A 177 6.76 22.69 -3.48
N THR A 178 7.85 22.73 -2.71
CA THR A 178 9.06 23.46 -3.09
C THR A 178 9.70 22.84 -4.33
N THR A 179 9.88 21.52 -4.34
CA THR A 179 10.49 20.84 -5.49
C THR A 179 9.59 20.87 -6.72
N PHE A 180 8.27 20.74 -6.57
CA PHE A 180 7.36 20.86 -7.70
C PHE A 180 7.37 22.26 -8.33
N ASN A 181 7.40 23.31 -7.50
CA ASN A 181 7.48 24.69 -8.00
C ASN A 181 8.80 24.98 -8.72
N ALA A 182 9.90 24.35 -8.32
CA ALA A 182 11.18 24.46 -9.01
C ALA A 182 11.14 23.92 -10.45
N LEU A 183 10.23 22.97 -10.76
CA LEU A 183 10.06 22.44 -12.12
C LEU A 183 9.24 23.35 -13.05
N LYS A 184 8.57 24.36 -12.51
CA LYS A 184 7.74 25.30 -13.27
C LYS A 184 8.50 26.53 -13.76
N GLN A 185 9.75 26.68 -13.32
CA GLN A 185 10.64 27.79 -13.67
C GLN A 185 11.39 27.47 -14.96
#